data_AF-A0AB36H4C8-F1
#
_entry.id   AF-A0AB36H4C8-F1
#
_cell.length_a   1.000
_cell.length_b   1.000
_cell.length_c   1.000
_cell.angle_alpha   90.00
_cell.angle_beta   90.00
_cell.angle_gamma   90.00
#
_symmetry.space_group_name_H-M   'P 1'
#
loop_
_entity.id
_entity.type
_entity.pdbx_description
1 polymer ?
#
loop_
_entity_poly.entity_id
_entity_poly.type
_entity_poly.pdbx_seq_one_letter_code
_entity_poly.pdbx_strand_id
1 'polypeptide(L)'
;MLIAYLDESYNRDFYFIGAAIAADEQWSALDAEYEATRATTRAHHDIPAGAEFHGHQIMDGKGEWRALRGKHREAAGVYTAVLTANHAAGVQYIFRGVDVARLNARYSYPYPPHTVVLSQLLERINDYTRLNSPTAETIIVADEIATQDQHQAQFRVHQELGTGGYRTSQLEHISPPINFANARLSTGLQAVDMATYIHRRTATPGQTQHPKAQAVTDRLAQLIYSSTSERSIWYPQNNEGPTIVGPSAGNVPVAGPL
;
A
#
# COMPACT_ATOMS: atom_id res chain seq x y z
N MET A 1 -0.14 13.26 -16.00
CA MET A 1 -0.21 11.79 -15.84
C MET A 1 -0.14 11.49 -14.35
N LEU A 2 -0.93 10.54 -13.84
CA LEU A 2 -0.86 10.15 -12.42
C LEU A 2 -0.01 8.90 -12.26
N ILE A 3 0.70 8.80 -11.15
CA ILE A 3 1.43 7.60 -10.75
C ILE A 3 0.97 7.22 -9.35
N ALA A 4 0.55 5.97 -9.19
CA ALA A 4 0.17 5.37 -7.92
C ALA A 4 1.20 4.32 -7.51
N TYR A 5 1.89 4.58 -6.41
CA TYR A 5 2.82 3.64 -5.80
C TYR A 5 2.11 2.79 -4.76
N LEU A 6 2.34 1.48 -4.78
CA LEU A 6 1.68 0.51 -3.89
C LEU A 6 2.68 -0.16 -2.96
N ASP A 7 2.29 -0.33 -1.70
CA ASP A 7 3.02 -1.15 -0.73
C ASP A 7 2.07 -1.85 0.26
N GLU A 8 2.53 -2.97 0.81
CA GLU A 8 1.78 -3.83 1.73
C GLU A 8 2.24 -3.70 3.19
N SER A 9 1.28 -3.75 4.10
CA SER A 9 1.60 -3.90 5.52
C SER A 9 0.59 -4.82 6.18
N TYR A 10 1.07 -5.82 6.92
CA TYR A 10 0.18 -6.81 7.52
C TYR A 10 0.66 -7.24 8.90
N ASN A 11 -0.22 -7.93 9.60
CA ASN A 11 0.08 -8.76 10.75
C ASN A 11 -0.68 -10.09 10.57
N ARG A 12 -0.74 -10.91 11.61
CA ARG A 12 -1.42 -12.21 11.53
C ARG A 12 -2.91 -12.09 11.23
N ASP A 13 -3.55 -11.03 11.73
CA ASP A 13 -5.01 -10.92 11.79
C ASP A 13 -5.55 -9.99 10.69
N PHE A 14 -4.74 -9.03 10.21
CA PHE A 14 -5.11 -8.04 9.21
C PHE A 14 -4.06 -7.88 8.13
N TYR A 15 -4.54 -7.72 6.90
CA TYR A 15 -3.71 -7.48 5.72
C TYR A 15 -4.14 -6.17 5.05
N PHE A 16 -3.18 -5.31 4.71
CA PHE A 16 -3.42 -4.00 4.10
C PHE A 16 -2.53 -3.77 2.88
N ILE A 17 -3.05 -3.02 1.91
CA ILE A 17 -2.27 -2.40 0.84
C ILE A 17 -2.66 -0.92 0.80
N GLY A 18 -1.65 -0.06 0.77
CA GLY A 18 -1.82 1.38 0.55
C GLY A 18 -1.46 1.76 -0.89
N ALA A 19 -1.99 2.89 -1.32
CA ALA A 19 -1.57 3.59 -2.53
C ALA A 19 -1.19 5.02 -2.17
N ALA A 20 -0.09 5.52 -2.71
CA ALA A 20 0.27 6.94 -2.73
C ALA A 20 0.21 7.45 -4.17
N ILE A 21 -0.62 8.46 -4.43
CA ILE A 21 -1.01 8.92 -5.77
C ILE A 21 -0.62 10.39 -5.90
N ALA A 22 0.15 10.71 -6.93
CA ALA A 22 0.46 12.09 -7.32
C ALA A 22 0.80 12.16 -8.82
N ALA A 23 0.88 13.36 -9.37
CA ALA A 23 1.41 13.60 -10.70
C ALA A 23 2.93 13.36 -10.75
N ASP A 24 3.45 13.04 -11.93
CA ASP A 24 4.87 12.78 -12.17
C ASP A 24 5.78 13.95 -11.73
N GLU A 25 5.33 15.19 -11.98
CA GLU A 25 6.06 16.39 -11.58
C GLU A 25 6.13 16.56 -10.05
N GLN A 26 5.08 16.11 -9.33
CA GLN A 26 5.05 16.14 -7.87
C GLN A 26 6.01 15.09 -7.28
N TRP A 27 6.09 13.89 -7.89
CA TRP A 27 7.07 12.88 -7.49
C TRP A 27 8.50 13.33 -7.72
N SER A 28 8.78 13.92 -8.89
CA SER A 28 10.10 14.47 -9.22
C SER A 28 10.54 15.56 -8.23
N ALA A 29 9.61 16.40 -7.75
CA ALA A 29 9.91 17.40 -6.74
C ALA A 29 10.21 16.80 -5.36
N LEU A 30 9.57 15.68 -5.01
CA LEU A 30 9.77 15.01 -3.72
C LEU A 30 11.14 14.36 -3.58
N ASP A 31 11.79 13.96 -4.67
CA ASP A 31 13.14 13.38 -4.63
C ASP A 31 14.12 14.31 -3.89
N ALA A 32 14.06 15.61 -4.15
CA ALA A 32 14.91 16.60 -3.49
C ALA A 32 14.61 16.73 -1.98
N GLU A 33 13.34 16.66 -1.58
CA GLU A 33 12.93 16.72 -0.16
C GLU A 33 13.35 15.47 0.62
N TYR A 34 13.30 14.30 -0.04
CA TYR A 34 13.75 13.03 0.55
C TYR A 34 15.25 13.05 0.77
N GLU A 35 16.02 13.49 -0.23
CA GLU A 35 17.47 13.62 -0.10
C GLU A 35 17.87 14.67 0.96
N ALA A 36 17.16 15.81 1.02
CA ALA A 36 17.37 16.80 2.07
C ALA A 36 17.08 16.23 3.48
N THR A 37 16.05 15.39 3.62
CA THR A 37 15.71 14.73 4.88
C THR A 37 16.79 13.70 5.27
N ARG A 38 17.32 12.92 4.32
CA ARG A 38 18.46 12.02 4.56
C ARG A 38 19.70 12.79 5.00
N ALA A 39 20.06 13.84 4.28
CA ALA A 39 21.23 14.67 4.58
C ALA A 39 21.14 15.29 5.98
N THR A 40 19.98 15.84 6.33
CA THR A 40 19.72 16.42 7.66
C THR A 40 19.85 15.36 8.76
N THR A 41 19.27 14.18 8.56
CA THR A 41 19.33 13.12 9.55
C THR A 41 20.75 12.58 9.71
N ARG A 42 21.50 12.46 8.62
CA ARG A 42 22.90 12.02 8.59
C ARG A 42 23.84 13.01 9.27
N ALA A 43 23.54 14.30 9.26
CA ALA A 43 24.33 15.30 9.98
C ALA A 43 24.34 15.07 11.50
N HIS A 44 23.32 14.39 12.03
CA HIS A 44 23.14 14.16 13.47
C HIS A 44 23.29 12.69 13.88
N HIS A 45 23.20 11.76 12.94
CA HIS A 45 23.17 10.33 13.20
C HIS A 45 23.96 9.54 12.16
N ASP A 46 24.61 8.46 12.59
CA ASP A 46 25.36 7.56 11.72
C ASP A 46 24.40 6.69 10.89
N ILE A 47 23.86 7.26 9.81
CA ILE A 47 23.00 6.59 8.83
C ILE A 47 23.67 6.57 7.44
N PRO A 48 23.51 5.50 6.65
CA PRO A 48 23.98 5.45 5.27
C PRO A 48 23.40 6.57 4.41
N ALA A 49 24.16 7.01 3.39
CA ALA A 49 23.74 8.09 2.49
C ALA A 49 22.44 7.76 1.74
N GLY A 50 22.33 6.53 1.23
CA GLY A 50 21.13 6.01 0.57
C GLY A 50 20.29 5.12 1.49
N ALA A 51 20.24 5.44 2.79
CA ALA A 51 19.42 4.69 3.74
C ALA A 51 17.96 4.77 3.29
N GLU A 52 17.31 3.65 3.03
CA GLU A 52 15.93 3.60 2.54
C GLU A 52 14.96 4.10 3.61
N PHE A 53 13.98 4.95 3.27
CA PHE A 53 12.92 5.27 4.23
C PHE A 53 11.92 4.12 4.35
N HIS A 54 12.30 3.08 5.09
CA HIS A 54 11.43 1.96 5.41
C HIS A 54 10.85 2.11 6.82
N GLY A 55 9.54 2.26 6.89
CA GLY A 55 8.81 2.75 8.04
C GLY A 55 9.00 1.93 9.32
N HIS A 56 8.93 0.60 9.20
CA HIS A 56 9.21 -0.29 10.33
C HIS A 56 10.66 -0.17 10.81
N GLN A 57 11.65 -0.07 9.90
CA GLN A 57 13.05 0.06 10.29
C GLN A 57 13.34 1.36 11.02
N ILE A 58 12.76 2.48 10.57
CA ILE A 58 12.90 3.78 11.22
C ILE A 58 12.30 3.74 12.62
N MET A 59 11.04 3.30 12.76
CA MET A 59 10.32 3.33 14.05
C MET A 59 10.95 2.43 15.11
N ASP A 60 11.50 1.28 14.69
CA ASP A 60 12.13 0.33 15.60
C ASP A 60 13.65 0.57 15.76
N GLY A 61 14.25 1.48 14.98
CA GLY A 61 15.70 1.68 14.94
C GLY A 61 16.44 0.38 14.57
N LYS A 62 16.08 -0.18 13.41
CA LYS A 62 16.63 -1.42 12.85
C LYS A 62 17.31 -1.15 11.51
N GLY A 63 18.08 -2.13 11.03
CA GLY A 63 18.77 -2.05 9.74
C GLY A 63 19.65 -0.81 9.63
N GLU A 64 19.45 -0.05 8.56
CA GLU A 64 20.18 1.18 8.26
C GLU A 64 19.91 2.30 9.28
N TRP A 65 18.77 2.21 9.98
CA TRP A 65 18.31 3.16 10.98
C TRP A 65 18.69 2.78 12.41
N ARG A 66 19.60 1.82 12.60
CA ARG A 66 20.05 1.36 13.94
C ARG A 66 20.54 2.48 14.85
N ALA A 67 21.08 3.57 14.28
CA ALA A 67 21.54 4.74 15.04
C ALA A 67 20.39 5.48 15.77
N LEU A 68 19.14 5.21 15.38
CA LEU A 68 17.92 5.73 16.02
C LEU A 68 17.31 4.78 17.06
N ARG A 69 17.94 3.64 17.37
CA ARG A 69 17.42 2.71 18.37
C ARG A 69 17.26 3.40 19.73
N GLY A 70 16.03 3.36 20.26
CA GLY A 70 15.65 4.04 21.52
C GLY A 70 15.46 5.56 21.39
N LYS A 71 15.76 6.15 20.23
CA LYS A 71 15.61 7.57 19.91
C LYS A 71 14.26 7.85 19.25
N HIS A 72 13.19 7.59 19.99
CA HIS A 72 11.82 7.62 19.46
C HIS A 72 11.39 9.01 18.96
N ARG A 73 11.95 10.10 19.53
CA ARG A 73 11.62 11.46 19.09
C ARG A 73 12.25 11.77 17.74
N GLU A 74 13.46 11.28 17.52
CA GLU A 74 14.23 11.42 16.29
C GLU A 74 13.59 10.61 15.17
N ALA A 75 13.21 9.35 15.45
CA ALA A 75 12.44 8.53 14.51
C ALA A 75 11.10 9.19 14.12
N ALA A 76 10.37 9.74 15.09
CA ALA A 76 9.15 10.50 14.84
C ALA A 76 9.41 11.80 14.05
N GLY A 77 10.56 12.43 14.25
CA GLY A 77 11.01 13.61 13.51
C GLY A 77 11.24 13.31 12.03
N VAL A 78 11.95 12.22 11.72
CA VAL A 78 12.15 11.73 10.35
C VAL A 78 10.81 11.46 9.69
N TYR A 79 9.92 10.73 10.38
CA TYR A 79 8.56 10.47 9.91
C TYR A 79 7.76 11.73 9.62
N THR A 80 7.82 12.71 10.53
CA THR A 80 7.10 13.97 10.37
C THR A 80 7.62 14.73 9.16
N ALA A 81 8.94 14.82 8.97
CA ALA A 81 9.54 15.51 7.83
C ALA A 81 9.06 14.90 6.49
N VAL A 82 9.15 13.58 6.35
CA VAL A 82 8.72 12.88 5.12
C VAL A 82 7.22 13.03 4.87
N LEU A 83 6.38 12.78 5.87
CA LEU A 83 4.92 12.86 5.69
C LEU A 83 4.45 14.29 5.44
N THR A 84 5.11 15.29 6.03
CA THR A 84 4.84 16.71 5.74
C THR A 84 5.27 17.07 4.32
N ALA A 85 6.41 16.60 3.83
CA ALA A 85 6.82 16.81 2.44
C ALA A 85 5.80 16.20 1.46
N ASN A 86 5.38 14.94 1.70
CA ASN A 86 4.35 14.29 0.88
C ASN A 86 3.02 15.07 0.88
N HIS A 87 2.58 15.52 2.06
CA HIS A 87 1.36 16.33 2.18
C HIS A 87 1.47 17.66 1.42
N ALA A 88 2.59 18.38 1.58
CA ALA A 88 2.83 19.65 0.91
C ALA A 88 2.93 19.50 -0.61
N ALA A 89 3.49 18.38 -1.09
CA ALA A 89 3.53 18.04 -2.50
C ALA A 89 2.17 17.63 -3.07
N GLY A 90 1.15 17.43 -2.23
CA GLY A 90 -0.21 17.09 -2.66
C GLY A 90 -0.44 15.60 -2.88
N VAL A 91 0.44 14.72 -2.38
CA VAL A 91 0.26 13.25 -2.45
C VAL A 91 -1.06 12.86 -1.80
N GLN A 92 -1.86 12.04 -2.49
CA GLN A 92 -3.10 11.48 -1.99
C GLN A 92 -2.93 10.00 -1.66
N TYR A 93 -3.50 9.57 -0.55
CA TYR A 93 -3.46 8.19 -0.11
C TYR A 93 -4.80 7.49 -0.25
N ILE A 94 -4.74 6.19 -0.56
CA ILE A 94 -5.87 5.27 -0.45
C ILE A 94 -5.42 4.05 0.34
N PHE A 95 -6.21 3.60 1.30
CA PHE A 95 -5.91 2.39 2.07
C PHE A 95 -7.03 1.36 1.99
N ARG A 96 -6.68 0.11 1.71
CA ARG A 96 -7.61 -1.02 1.80
C ARG A 96 -7.01 -2.08 2.71
N GLY A 97 -7.86 -2.74 3.47
CA GLY A 97 -7.47 -3.89 4.26
C GLY A 97 -8.58 -4.91 4.43
N VAL A 98 -8.23 -6.07 4.97
CA VAL A 98 -9.15 -7.17 5.25
C VAL A 98 -8.81 -7.85 6.57
N ASP A 99 -9.84 -8.25 7.31
CA ASP A 99 -9.75 -9.21 8.41
C ASP A 99 -9.53 -10.62 7.85
N VAL A 100 -8.31 -11.15 8.03
CA VAL A 100 -7.87 -12.42 7.43
C VAL A 100 -8.62 -13.59 8.02
N ALA A 101 -8.87 -13.57 9.34
CA ALA A 101 -9.58 -14.66 10.01
C ALA A 101 -11.03 -14.77 9.51
N ARG A 102 -11.71 -13.64 9.35
CA ARG A 102 -13.07 -13.59 8.81
C ARG A 102 -13.12 -13.94 7.32
N LEU A 103 -12.12 -13.56 6.54
CA LEU A 103 -12.02 -13.95 5.13
C LEU A 103 -11.97 -15.48 5.00
N ASN A 104 -11.10 -16.12 5.79
CA ASN A 104 -10.94 -17.56 5.80
C ASN A 104 -12.18 -18.29 6.35
N ALA A 105 -12.89 -17.67 7.31
CA ALA A 105 -14.13 -18.25 7.84
C ALA A 105 -15.30 -18.16 6.84
N ARG A 106 -15.33 -17.12 6.00
CA ARG A 106 -16.43 -16.89 5.04
C ARG A 106 -16.39 -17.80 3.81
N TYR A 107 -15.21 -18.23 3.37
CA TYR A 107 -15.06 -18.98 2.11
C TYR A 107 -14.39 -20.33 2.35
N SER A 108 -14.91 -21.40 1.74
CA SER A 108 -14.26 -22.73 1.80
C SER A 108 -12.90 -22.74 1.11
N TYR A 109 -12.75 -21.91 0.07
CA TYR A 109 -11.51 -21.69 -0.66
C TYR A 109 -11.28 -20.19 -0.77
N PRO A 110 -10.78 -19.53 0.28
CA PRO A 110 -10.59 -18.09 0.25
C PRO A 110 -9.50 -17.74 -0.76
N TYR A 111 -9.74 -16.69 -1.57
CA TYR A 111 -8.64 -16.06 -2.29
C TYR A 111 -7.59 -15.51 -1.31
N PRO A 112 -6.31 -15.44 -1.71
CA PRO A 112 -5.28 -14.82 -0.90
C PRO A 112 -5.67 -13.39 -0.48
N PRO A 113 -5.41 -12.97 0.78
CA PRO A 113 -5.69 -11.61 1.24
C PRO A 113 -5.11 -10.53 0.31
N HIS A 114 -3.90 -10.75 -0.21
CA HIS A 114 -3.27 -9.90 -1.22
C HIS A 114 -4.19 -9.66 -2.42
N THR A 115 -4.62 -10.74 -3.09
CA THR A 115 -5.49 -10.71 -4.28
C THR A 115 -6.76 -9.90 -4.03
N VAL A 116 -7.41 -10.12 -2.88
CA VAL A 116 -8.64 -9.41 -2.50
C VAL A 116 -8.40 -7.92 -2.31
N VAL A 117 -7.38 -7.56 -1.53
CA VAL A 117 -7.11 -6.17 -1.18
C VAL A 117 -6.57 -5.40 -2.38
N LEU A 118 -5.74 -6.01 -3.23
CA LEU A 118 -5.23 -5.40 -4.45
C LEU A 118 -6.35 -5.07 -5.42
N SER A 119 -7.27 -6.02 -5.71
CA SER A 119 -8.42 -5.76 -6.59
C SER A 119 -9.24 -4.58 -6.09
N GLN A 120 -9.57 -4.57 -4.80
CA GLN A 120 -10.33 -3.48 -4.20
C GLN A 120 -9.58 -2.15 -4.27
N LEU A 121 -8.26 -2.14 -4.04
CA LEU A 121 -7.44 -0.93 -4.10
C LEU A 121 -7.39 -0.38 -5.53
N LEU A 122 -7.19 -1.23 -6.53
CA LEU A 122 -7.20 -0.84 -7.94
C LEU A 122 -8.55 -0.23 -8.34
N GLU A 123 -9.68 -0.79 -7.90
CA GLU A 123 -10.98 -0.18 -8.13
C GLU A 123 -11.10 1.23 -7.53
N ARG A 124 -10.47 1.46 -6.36
CA ARG A 124 -10.45 2.78 -5.71
C ARG A 124 -9.56 3.76 -6.46
N ILE A 125 -8.39 3.32 -6.93
CA ILE A 125 -7.48 4.13 -7.76
C ILE A 125 -8.17 4.51 -9.08
N ASN A 126 -8.87 3.55 -9.71
CA ASN A 126 -9.64 3.80 -10.92
C ASN A 126 -10.72 4.88 -10.69
N ASP A 127 -11.49 4.77 -9.60
CA ASP A 127 -12.46 5.80 -9.23
C ASP A 127 -11.83 7.16 -8.94
N TYR A 128 -10.73 7.16 -8.20
CA TYR A 128 -9.99 8.39 -7.90
C TYR A 128 -9.53 9.08 -9.18
N THR A 129 -8.97 8.31 -10.12
CA THR A 129 -8.51 8.82 -11.42
C THR A 129 -9.68 9.39 -12.22
N ARG A 130 -10.77 8.63 -12.36
CA ARG A 130 -11.98 9.06 -13.06
C ARG A 130 -12.54 10.37 -12.50
N LEU A 131 -12.54 10.55 -11.18
CA LEU A 131 -13.13 11.72 -10.52
C LEU A 131 -12.22 12.96 -10.55
N ASN A 132 -10.91 12.78 -10.42
CA ASN A 132 -9.95 13.88 -10.26
C ASN A 132 -9.17 14.21 -11.54
N SER A 133 -9.11 13.28 -12.49
CA SER A 133 -8.38 13.42 -13.75
C SER A 133 -9.06 12.58 -14.85
N PRO A 134 -10.29 12.93 -15.26
CA PRO A 134 -11.14 12.08 -16.10
C PRO A 134 -10.56 11.77 -17.49
N THR A 135 -9.61 12.57 -17.96
CA THR A 135 -8.92 12.38 -19.25
C THR A 135 -7.53 11.75 -19.10
N ALA A 136 -7.10 11.43 -17.87
CA ALA A 136 -5.82 10.82 -17.60
C ALA A 136 -5.99 9.34 -17.23
N GLU A 137 -4.89 8.61 -17.39
CA GLU A 137 -4.70 7.30 -16.78
C GLU A 137 -3.71 7.41 -15.61
N THR A 138 -3.82 6.44 -14.71
CA THR A 138 -2.86 6.25 -13.62
C THR A 138 -1.95 5.06 -13.92
N ILE A 139 -0.65 5.28 -13.86
CA ILE A 139 0.36 4.23 -13.89
C ILE A 139 0.49 3.63 -12.49
N ILE A 140 0.46 2.30 -12.40
CA ILE A 140 0.70 1.60 -11.13
C ILE A 140 2.17 1.20 -11.05
N VAL A 141 2.80 1.46 -9.91
CA VAL A 141 4.15 0.99 -9.57
C VAL A 141 4.11 0.28 -8.22
N ALA A 142 4.52 -0.98 -8.17
CA ALA A 142 4.63 -1.76 -6.93
C ALA A 142 6.08 -2.12 -6.64
N ASP A 143 6.38 -2.47 -5.38
CA ASP A 143 7.71 -2.97 -5.03
C ASP A 143 8.02 -4.34 -5.67
N GLU A 144 9.29 -4.62 -5.89
CA GLU A 144 9.74 -5.87 -6.51
C GLU A 144 9.46 -7.07 -5.59
N ILE A 145 8.59 -7.97 -6.03
CA ILE A 145 8.23 -9.21 -5.31
C ILE A 145 8.43 -10.45 -6.18
N ALA A 146 8.64 -11.61 -5.56
CA ALA A 146 8.83 -12.87 -6.29
C ALA A 146 7.61 -13.30 -7.14
N THR A 147 6.44 -12.71 -6.89
CA THR A 147 5.16 -13.07 -7.53
C THR A 147 4.74 -12.13 -8.67
N GLN A 148 5.62 -11.24 -9.16
CA GLN A 148 5.32 -10.27 -10.23
C GLN A 148 4.46 -10.81 -11.38
N ASP A 149 4.82 -11.98 -11.94
CA ASP A 149 4.09 -12.59 -13.06
C ASP A 149 2.63 -12.91 -12.74
N GLN A 150 2.35 -13.34 -11.50
CA GLN A 150 1.00 -13.64 -11.05
C GLN A 150 0.16 -12.37 -10.93
N HIS A 151 0.76 -11.27 -10.49
CA HIS A 151 0.08 -9.98 -10.32
C HIS A 151 -0.25 -9.37 -11.68
N GLN A 152 0.67 -9.50 -12.64
CA GLN A 152 0.42 -9.11 -14.03
C GLN A 152 -0.69 -9.92 -14.68
N ALA A 153 -0.67 -11.24 -14.48
CA ALA A 153 -1.71 -12.13 -15.01
C ALA A 153 -3.08 -11.78 -14.42
N GLN A 154 -3.16 -11.56 -13.11
CA GLN A 154 -4.39 -11.16 -12.45
C GLN A 154 -4.89 -9.80 -12.96
N PHE A 155 -4.00 -8.83 -13.15
CA PHE A 155 -4.37 -7.51 -13.67
C PHE A 155 -4.94 -7.57 -15.09
N ARG A 156 -4.34 -8.37 -15.99
CA ARG A 156 -4.88 -8.60 -17.33
C ARG A 156 -6.28 -9.22 -17.28
N VAL A 157 -6.48 -10.22 -16.42
CA VAL A 157 -7.80 -10.83 -16.20
C VAL A 157 -8.82 -9.79 -15.74
N HIS A 158 -8.45 -8.86 -14.86
CA HIS A 158 -9.36 -7.78 -14.45
C HIS A 158 -9.72 -6.83 -15.60
N GLN A 159 -8.78 -6.50 -16.48
CA GLN A 159 -9.08 -5.64 -17.64
C GLN A 159 -10.00 -6.34 -18.65
N GLU A 160 -9.85 -7.65 -18.84
CA GLU A 160 -10.67 -8.43 -19.77
C GLU A 160 -12.07 -8.74 -19.22
N LEU A 161 -12.14 -9.20 -17.97
CA LEU A 161 -13.36 -9.80 -17.38
C LEU A 161 -13.96 -8.99 -16.22
N GLY A 162 -13.27 -7.94 -15.77
CA GLY A 162 -13.59 -7.17 -14.57
C GLY A 162 -12.98 -7.76 -13.29
N THR A 163 -12.90 -6.95 -12.23
CA THR A 163 -12.35 -7.35 -10.92
C THR A 163 -13.16 -8.40 -10.16
N GLY A 164 -14.40 -8.68 -10.58
CA GLY A 164 -15.30 -9.61 -9.89
C GLY A 164 -15.77 -9.11 -8.52
N GLY A 165 -16.40 -9.97 -7.71
CA GLY A 165 -16.84 -9.62 -6.36
C GLY A 165 -18.06 -8.67 -6.30
N TYR A 166 -18.24 -7.98 -5.17
CA TYR A 166 -19.41 -7.11 -4.93
C TYR A 166 -19.46 -5.90 -5.88
N ARG A 167 -18.30 -5.43 -6.35
CA ARG A 167 -18.16 -4.35 -7.29
C ARG A 167 -17.20 -4.77 -8.38
N THR A 168 -17.67 -4.88 -9.61
CA THR A 168 -16.81 -5.18 -10.75
C THR A 168 -16.36 -3.88 -11.44
N SER A 169 -15.12 -3.84 -11.91
CA SER A 169 -14.56 -2.77 -12.74
C SER A 169 -13.57 -3.37 -13.75
N GLN A 170 -13.56 -2.85 -14.98
CA GLN A 170 -12.54 -3.18 -15.98
C GLN A 170 -11.27 -2.31 -15.87
N LEU A 171 -11.18 -1.47 -14.81
CA LEU A 171 -10.01 -0.64 -14.52
C LEU A 171 -9.60 0.28 -15.70
N GLU A 172 -10.60 0.88 -16.36
CA GLU A 172 -10.47 1.68 -17.59
C GLU A 172 -9.53 2.90 -17.47
N HIS A 173 -9.28 3.40 -16.26
CA HIS A 173 -8.40 4.54 -15.99
C HIS A 173 -7.03 4.13 -15.42
N ILE A 174 -6.67 2.85 -15.52
CA ILE A 174 -5.38 2.34 -15.09
C ILE A 174 -4.59 1.86 -16.31
N SER A 175 -3.40 2.40 -16.48
CA SER A 175 -2.53 2.07 -17.61
C SER A 175 -1.87 0.70 -17.40
N PRO A 176 -2.02 -0.27 -18.32
CA PRO A 176 -1.28 -1.52 -18.27
C PRO A 176 0.17 -1.34 -18.78
N PRO A 177 1.15 -2.15 -18.30
CA PRO A 177 1.06 -3.12 -17.20
C PRO A 177 1.25 -2.47 -15.82
N ILE A 178 1.09 -3.25 -14.74
CA ILE A 178 1.63 -2.84 -13.43
C ILE A 178 3.15 -2.78 -13.56
N ASN A 179 3.79 -1.71 -13.11
CA ASN A 179 5.25 -1.61 -13.14
C ASN A 179 5.82 -2.06 -11.80
N PHE A 180 7.04 -2.57 -11.81
CA PHE A 180 7.75 -2.95 -10.60
C PHE A 180 9.05 -2.17 -10.53
N ALA A 181 9.37 -1.68 -9.34
CA ALA A 181 10.57 -0.90 -9.09
C ALA A 181 11.17 -1.26 -7.73
N ASN A 182 12.48 -1.09 -7.61
CA ASN A 182 13.18 -1.25 -6.36
C ASN A 182 12.82 -0.10 -5.40
N ALA A 183 12.22 -0.41 -4.24
CA ALA A 183 11.81 0.59 -3.25
C ALA A 183 12.93 1.55 -2.83
N ARG A 184 14.19 1.09 -2.77
CA ARG A 184 15.35 1.92 -2.41
C ARG A 184 15.57 3.10 -3.36
N LEU A 185 15.24 2.91 -4.63
CA LEU A 185 15.43 3.90 -5.70
C LEU A 185 14.15 4.68 -6.02
N SER A 186 13.05 4.42 -5.29
CA SER A 186 11.73 4.98 -5.56
C SER A 186 11.20 5.75 -4.35
N THR A 187 11.18 7.08 -4.46
CA THR A 187 10.56 7.99 -3.49
C THR A 187 9.09 7.64 -3.26
N GLY A 188 8.37 7.28 -4.33
CA GLY A 188 6.97 6.93 -4.24
C GLY A 188 6.71 5.63 -3.46
N LEU A 189 7.54 4.59 -3.66
CA LEU A 189 7.44 3.34 -2.88
C LEU A 189 7.74 3.58 -1.40
N GLN A 190 8.76 4.39 -1.09
CA GLN A 190 9.07 4.78 0.29
C GLN A 190 7.94 5.61 0.92
N ALA A 191 7.30 6.50 0.16
CA ALA A 191 6.17 7.29 0.62
C ALA A 191 4.99 6.40 1.04
N VAL A 192 4.63 5.42 0.21
CA VAL A 192 3.51 4.52 0.50
C VAL A 192 3.85 3.52 1.60
N ASP A 193 5.09 3.02 1.70
CA ASP A 193 5.52 2.14 2.80
C ASP A 193 5.37 2.82 4.16
N MET A 194 5.92 4.03 4.30
CA MET A 194 5.82 4.79 5.54
C MET A 194 4.36 5.07 5.92
N ALA A 195 3.52 5.42 4.96
CA ALA A 195 2.11 5.71 5.19
C ALA A 195 1.30 4.45 5.55
N THR A 196 1.51 3.35 4.83
CA THR A 196 0.80 2.08 5.04
C THR A 196 1.18 1.44 6.37
N TYR A 197 2.45 1.55 6.78
CA TYR A 197 2.89 1.12 8.10
C TYR A 197 2.15 1.85 9.24
N ILE A 198 2.02 3.17 9.15
CA ILE A 198 1.29 3.97 10.14
C ILE A 198 -0.21 3.65 10.10
N HIS A 199 -0.81 3.58 8.90
CA HIS A 199 -2.21 3.22 8.75
C HIS A 199 -2.52 1.88 9.43
N ARG A 200 -1.74 0.83 9.16
CA ARG A 200 -1.90 -0.48 9.81
C ARG A 200 -1.86 -0.36 11.33
N ARG A 201 -0.89 0.36 11.90
CA ARG A 201 -0.74 0.53 13.36
C ARG A 201 -1.91 1.27 14.01
N THR A 202 -2.50 2.22 13.29
CA THR A 202 -3.65 2.99 13.80
C THR A 202 -4.97 2.24 13.61
N ALA A 203 -5.13 1.53 12.49
CA ALA A 203 -6.40 0.97 12.07
C ALA A 203 -6.63 -0.46 12.57
N THR A 204 -5.57 -1.17 12.98
CA THR A 204 -5.69 -2.52 13.55
C THR A 204 -6.36 -2.48 14.94
N PRO A 205 -7.54 -3.09 15.12
CA PRO A 205 -8.20 -3.17 16.43
C PRO A 205 -7.37 -3.99 17.45
N GLY A 206 -7.46 -3.62 18.72
CA GLY A 206 -6.89 -4.42 19.81
C GLY A 206 -5.36 -4.39 19.95
N GLN A 207 -4.64 -3.60 19.14
CA GLN A 207 -3.22 -3.36 19.38
C GLN A 207 -3.01 -2.47 20.61
N THR A 208 -2.57 -3.07 21.72
CA THR A 208 -2.14 -2.31 22.90
C THR A 208 -0.78 -1.68 22.64
N GLN A 209 -0.73 -0.35 22.58
CA GLN A 209 0.51 0.41 22.51
C GLN A 209 0.70 1.21 23.80
N HIS A 210 1.95 1.46 24.17
CA HIS A 210 2.25 2.39 25.26
C HIS A 210 1.68 3.79 24.92
N PRO A 211 1.06 4.54 25.86
CA PRO A 211 0.35 5.79 25.56
C PRO A 211 1.18 6.83 24.77
N LYS A 212 2.48 6.95 25.08
CA LYS A 212 3.38 7.84 24.35
C LYS A 212 3.60 7.42 22.89
N ALA A 213 3.68 6.12 22.61
CA ALA A 213 3.82 5.58 21.25
C ALA A 213 2.51 5.74 20.46
N GLN A 214 1.37 5.59 21.14
CA GLN A 214 0.06 5.86 20.56
C GLN A 214 -0.07 7.33 20.15
N ALA A 215 0.28 8.27 21.03
CA ALA A 215 0.20 9.71 20.72
C ALA A 215 1.06 10.13 19.51
N VAL A 216 2.25 9.54 19.37
CA VAL A 216 3.09 9.74 18.17
C VAL A 216 2.41 9.17 16.93
N THR A 217 1.92 7.95 17.02
CA THR A 217 1.23 7.27 15.91
C THR A 217 0.00 8.06 15.46
N ASP A 218 -0.81 8.56 16.40
CA ASP A 218 -2.00 9.36 16.12
C ASP A 218 -1.65 10.68 15.41
N ARG A 219 -0.57 11.35 15.83
CA ARG A 219 -0.09 12.56 15.17
C ARG A 219 0.36 12.29 13.73
N LEU A 220 1.12 11.22 13.51
CA LEU A 220 1.55 10.83 12.16
C LEU A 220 0.35 10.42 11.30
N ALA A 221 -0.60 9.71 11.89
CA ALA A 221 -1.84 9.33 11.22
C ALA A 221 -2.67 10.54 10.80
N GLN A 222 -2.73 11.61 11.60
CA GLN A 222 -3.42 12.85 11.21
C GLN A 222 -2.84 13.46 9.93
N LEU A 223 -1.50 13.46 9.75
CA LEU A 223 -0.85 13.95 8.53
C LEU A 223 -1.20 13.12 7.30
N ILE A 224 -1.30 11.80 7.46
CA ILE A 224 -1.69 10.90 6.36
C ILE A 224 -3.18 11.09 6.04
N TYR A 225 -4.02 11.17 7.07
CA TYR A 225 -5.47 11.22 6.95
C TYR A 225 -6.00 12.54 6.42
N SER A 226 -5.28 13.66 6.59
CA SER A 226 -5.59 14.91 5.88
C SER A 226 -5.39 14.81 4.37
N SER A 227 -4.55 13.87 3.91
CA SER A 227 -4.27 13.57 2.51
C SER A 227 -4.86 12.22 2.06
N THR A 228 -5.84 11.66 2.78
CA THR A 228 -6.42 10.36 2.43
C THR A 228 -7.76 10.54 1.75
N SER A 229 -7.86 10.08 0.50
CA SER A 229 -9.10 10.11 -0.29
C SER A 229 -10.08 9.02 0.14
N GLU A 230 -9.59 7.81 0.41
CA GLU A 230 -10.41 6.72 0.93
C GLU A 230 -9.61 5.80 1.85
N ARG A 231 -10.24 5.27 2.89
CA ARG A 231 -9.69 4.17 3.69
C ARG A 231 -10.81 3.23 4.12
N SER A 232 -10.60 1.92 4.01
CA SER A 232 -11.57 0.93 4.46
C SER A 232 -10.93 -0.39 4.85
N ILE A 233 -11.49 -1.04 5.87
CA ILE A 233 -11.18 -2.41 6.24
C ILE A 233 -12.43 -3.24 5.99
N TRP A 234 -12.31 -4.28 5.17
CA TRP A 234 -13.37 -5.24 4.98
C TRP A 234 -13.36 -6.27 6.12
N TYR A 235 -14.51 -6.39 6.79
CA TYR A 235 -14.78 -7.41 7.79
C TYR A 235 -15.84 -8.36 7.23
N PRO A 236 -15.44 -9.44 6.53
CA PRO A 236 -16.38 -10.44 6.02
C PRO A 236 -17.34 -10.91 7.13
N GLN A 237 -18.65 -10.88 6.88
CA GLN A 237 -19.66 -11.37 7.82
C GLN A 237 -20.03 -12.82 7.49
N ASN A 238 -20.34 -13.62 8.52
CA ASN A 238 -20.72 -15.04 8.40
C ASN A 238 -22.22 -15.25 8.10
N ASN A 239 -23.01 -14.19 7.88
CA ASN A 239 -24.47 -14.31 7.79
C ASN A 239 -24.99 -14.99 6.51
N GLU A 240 -24.08 -15.40 5.62
CA GLU A 240 -24.36 -16.27 4.49
C GLU A 240 -23.36 -17.42 4.59
N GLY A 241 -23.82 -18.66 4.46
CA GLY A 241 -22.97 -19.85 4.56
C GLY A 241 -21.76 -19.78 3.61
N PRO A 242 -20.77 -20.68 3.76
CA PRO A 242 -19.53 -20.59 3.02
C PRO A 242 -19.79 -20.52 1.52
N THR A 243 -19.48 -19.37 0.92
CA THR A 243 -19.60 -19.17 -0.52
C THR A 243 -18.36 -19.77 -1.18
N ILE A 244 -18.49 -20.35 -2.37
CA ILE A 244 -17.32 -20.76 -3.16
C ILE A 244 -16.90 -19.56 -3.99
N VAL A 245 -15.66 -19.10 -3.82
CA VAL A 245 -15.07 -18.12 -4.73
C VAL A 245 -13.66 -18.61 -5.06
N GLY A 246 -13.53 -19.23 -6.23
CA GLY A 246 -12.30 -19.76 -6.80
C GLY A 246 -12.61 -20.24 -8.22
N PRO A 247 -11.60 -20.48 -9.07
CA PRO A 247 -11.87 -20.97 -10.42
C PRO A 247 -12.68 -22.26 -10.27
N SER A 248 -13.90 -22.26 -10.80
CA SER A 248 -14.56 -23.49 -11.19
C SER A 248 -13.51 -24.30 -11.94
N ALA A 249 -13.22 -25.51 -11.49
CA ALA A 249 -12.56 -26.50 -12.33
C ALA A 249 -13.50 -26.82 -13.49
N GLY A 250 -13.66 -25.87 -14.41
CA GLY A 250 -14.23 -26.08 -15.71
C GLY A 250 -13.24 -26.97 -16.44
N ASN A 251 -13.63 -28.24 -16.58
CA ASN A 251 -13.10 -29.22 -17.52
C ASN A 251 -11.94 -28.71 -18.37
N VAL A 252 -10.71 -28.97 -17.90
CA VAL A 252 -9.60 -29.14 -18.84
C VAL A 252 -9.98 -30.37 -19.66
N PRO A 253 -10.17 -30.26 -21.00
CA PRO A 253 -10.36 -31.45 -21.80
C PRO A 253 -9.08 -32.27 -21.66
N VAL A 254 -9.23 -33.49 -21.16
CA VAL A 254 -8.16 -34.49 -21.21
C VAL A 254 -7.85 -34.67 -22.70
N ALA A 255 -6.71 -34.14 -23.13
CA ALA A 255 -6.13 -34.51 -24.41
C ALA A 255 -5.80 -36.01 -24.31
N GLY A 256 -6.66 -36.83 -24.92
CA GLY A 256 -6.40 -38.25 -25.14
C GLY A 256 -5.17 -38.41 -26.03
N PRO A 257 -4.45 -39.54 -25.91
CA PRO A 257 -3.20 -39.75 -26.62
C PRO A 257 -3.48 -39.96 -28.11
N LEU A 258 -2.73 -39.25 -28.94
CA LEU A 258 -2.39 -39.65 -30.31
C LEU A 258 -0.88 -39.46 -30.49
#